data_AF-A0A3A4YTT4-F1
#
_entry.id   AF-A0A3A4YTT4-F1
#
_cell.length_a   1.000
_cell.length_b   1.000
_cell.length_c   1.000
_cell.angle_alpha   90.00
_cell.angle_beta   90.00
_cell.angle_gamma   90.00
#
_symmetry.space_group_name_H-M   'P 1'
#
loop_
_entity.id
_entity.type
_entity.pdbx_description
1 polymer ?
#
loop_
_entity_poly.entity_id
_entity_poly.type
_entity_poly.pdbx_seq_one_letter_code
_entity_poly.pdbx_strand_id
1 'polypeptide(L)'
;ANVITDLQLERMLSPTGPTDGLVVSPLDGEVPKRIAILQGNPGGGDDHLLSSLILGANESILALNRTPDLEILLVSPLCQAFREKFLPQIQALSGLKILEAGITGVERTGQDGTLTVTMEKDGTPVKESVELAVILTKPKATAAPKL
;
A
#
# COMPACT_ATOMS: atom_id res chain seq x y z
N ALA A 1 16.03 -1.41 -1.50
CA ALA A 1 15.09 -2.46 -1.05
C ALA A 1 13.75 -2.16 -1.70
N ASN A 2 12.93 -3.18 -1.99
CA ASN A 2 11.62 -3.00 -2.64
C ASN A 2 10.53 -2.50 -1.69
N VAL A 3 10.89 -1.58 -0.81
CA VAL A 3 9.99 -0.91 0.13
C VAL A 3 10.01 0.57 -0.22
N ILE A 4 8.85 1.12 -0.55
CA ILE A 4 8.67 2.52 -0.92
C ILE A 4 7.56 3.15 -0.07
N THR A 5 7.44 4.48 -0.09
CA THR A 5 6.32 5.19 0.50
C THR A 5 5.21 5.45 -0.53
N ASP A 6 4.01 5.74 -0.05
CA ASP A 6 2.90 6.27 -0.84
C ASP A 6 3.30 7.42 -1.78
N LEU A 7 4.03 8.43 -1.32
CA LEU A 7 4.49 9.52 -2.19
C LEU A 7 5.42 9.07 -3.32
N GLN A 8 6.24 8.02 -3.10
CA GLN A 8 7.07 7.47 -4.17
C GLN A 8 6.20 6.72 -5.19
N LEU A 9 5.17 6.00 -4.72
CA LEU A 9 4.20 5.36 -5.60
C LEU A 9 3.42 6.39 -6.43
N GLU A 10 2.96 7.49 -5.83
CA GLU A 10 2.31 8.60 -6.56
C GLU A 10 3.20 9.12 -7.69
N ARG A 11 4.48 9.37 -7.40
CA ARG A 11 5.44 9.85 -8.41
C ARG A 11 5.60 8.84 -9.55
N MET A 12 5.62 7.54 -9.25
CA MET A 12 5.69 6.49 -10.27
C MET A 12 4.42 6.43 -11.13
N LEU A 13 3.24 6.53 -10.51
CA LEU A 13 1.94 6.47 -11.19
C LEU A 13 1.62 7.72 -12.02
N SER A 14 2.29 8.83 -11.72
CA SER A 14 2.16 10.07 -12.47
C SER A 14 2.60 9.89 -13.93
N PRO A 15 1.82 10.37 -14.92
CA PRO A 15 2.25 10.40 -16.33
C PRO A 15 3.46 11.29 -16.59
N THR A 16 3.72 12.26 -15.71
CA THR A 16 4.95 13.08 -15.73
C THR A 16 5.95 12.59 -14.69
N GLY A 17 5.77 11.33 -14.26
CA GLY A 17 6.61 10.58 -13.35
C GLY A 17 7.94 10.16 -13.97
N PRO A 18 8.91 9.73 -13.15
CA PRO A 18 10.16 9.17 -13.65
C PRO A 18 9.97 7.83 -14.38
N THR A 19 8.80 7.20 -14.27
CA THR A 19 8.49 5.86 -14.79
C THR A 19 7.28 5.85 -15.73
N ASP A 20 6.89 7.02 -16.23
CA ASP A 20 5.81 7.19 -17.23
C ASP A 20 4.47 6.52 -16.83
N GLY A 21 4.15 6.55 -15.54
CA GLY A 21 2.92 5.97 -14.99
C GLY A 21 2.99 4.46 -14.73
N LEU A 22 4.16 3.82 -14.83
CA LEU A 22 4.36 2.42 -14.46
C LEU A 22 4.95 2.30 -13.05
N VAL A 23 4.49 1.30 -12.31
CA VAL A 23 5.11 0.90 -11.04
C VAL A 23 6.25 -0.05 -11.35
N VAL A 24 7.44 0.27 -10.86
CA VAL A 24 8.65 -0.54 -11.04
C VAL A 24 9.38 -0.72 -9.73
N SER A 25 10.06 -1.86 -9.60
CA SER A 25 10.94 -2.16 -8.49
C SER A 25 12.11 -1.17 -8.46
N PRO A 26 12.37 -0.49 -7.33
CA PRO A 26 13.52 0.40 -7.19
C PRO A 26 14.85 -0.37 -7.11
N LEU A 27 14.83 -1.70 -6.96
CA LEU A 27 16.03 -2.53 -6.91
C LEU A 27 16.63 -2.78 -8.29
N ASP A 28 15.78 -3.09 -9.27
CA ASP A 28 16.18 -3.60 -10.59
C ASP A 28 15.41 -2.99 -11.77
N GLY A 29 14.36 -2.20 -11.52
CA GLY A 29 13.55 -1.56 -12.55
C GLY A 29 12.47 -2.46 -13.17
N GLU A 30 12.34 -3.70 -12.72
CA GLU A 30 11.35 -4.64 -13.23
C GLU A 30 9.94 -4.31 -12.71
N VAL A 31 8.91 -4.66 -13.47
CA VAL A 31 7.51 -4.46 -13.07
C VAL A 31 7.11 -5.56 -12.08
N PRO A 32 6.73 -5.22 -10.83
CA PRO A 32 6.35 -6.22 -9.84
C PRO A 32 5.00 -6.85 -10.21
N LYS A 33 4.89 -8.16 -10.06
CA LYS A 33 3.62 -8.90 -10.25
C LYS A 33 2.69 -8.80 -9.05
N ARG A 34 3.25 -8.59 -7.87
CA ARG A 34 2.50 -8.56 -6.60
C ARG A 34 2.99 -7.45 -5.69
N ILE A 35 2.10 -6.54 -5.33
CA ILE A 35 2.37 -5.38 -4.47
C ILE A 35 1.57 -5.51 -3.18
N ALA A 36 2.18 -5.18 -2.04
CA ALA A 36 1.44 -4.90 -0.82
C ALA A 36 1.44 -3.40 -0.51
N ILE A 37 0.25 -2.81 -0.41
CA ILE A 37 0.04 -1.46 0.12
C ILE A 37 -0.34 -1.61 1.59
N LEU A 38 0.44 -0.96 2.45
CA LEU A 38 0.58 -1.29 3.86
C LEU A 38 0.26 -0.07 4.73
N GLN A 39 -0.72 -0.18 5.62
CA GLN A 39 -1.02 0.86 6.61
C GLN A 39 0.15 1.06 7.58
N GLY A 40 0.91 2.14 7.41
CA GLY A 40 2.09 2.42 8.22
C GLY A 40 1.79 3.02 9.60
N ASN A 41 0.58 3.57 9.81
CA ASN A 41 0.23 4.20 11.09
C ASN A 41 -1.23 3.89 11.50
N PRO A 42 -1.53 2.63 11.87
CA PRO A 42 -2.89 2.21 12.23
C PRO A 42 -3.44 2.92 13.48
N GLY A 43 -2.58 3.40 14.38
CA GLY A 43 -2.96 4.18 15.56
C GLY A 43 -3.24 5.66 15.27
N GLY A 44 -3.36 6.07 14.01
CA GLY A 44 -3.46 7.47 13.62
C GLY A 44 -4.81 8.15 13.83
N GLY A 45 -5.83 7.40 14.26
CA GLY A 45 -7.23 7.83 14.35
C GLY A 45 -8.00 7.64 13.03
N ASP A 46 -9.32 7.65 13.12
CA ASP A 46 -10.22 7.33 12.00
C ASP A 46 -10.07 8.25 10.79
N ASP A 47 -9.82 9.54 11.00
CA ASP A 47 -9.60 10.50 9.90
C ASP A 47 -8.34 10.17 9.10
N HIS A 48 -7.27 9.78 9.79
CA HIS A 48 -6.04 9.34 9.14
C HIS A 48 -6.24 7.99 8.45
N LEU A 49 -6.91 7.04 9.11
CA LEU A 49 -7.22 5.75 8.52
C LEU A 49 -8.04 5.91 7.23
N LEU A 50 -9.07 6.74 7.27
CA LEU A 50 -9.94 6.99 6.13
C LEU A 50 -9.17 7.60 4.95
N SER A 51 -8.40 8.66 5.21
CA SER A 51 -7.65 9.35 4.15
C SER A 51 -6.55 8.47 3.54
N SER A 52 -5.82 7.71 4.35
CA SER A 52 -4.79 6.78 3.86
C SER A 52 -5.40 5.58 3.12
N LEU A 53 -6.54 5.04 3.57
CA LEU A 53 -7.26 3.96 2.86
C LEU A 53 -7.78 4.43 1.49
N ILE A 54 -8.32 5.65 1.40
CA ILE A 54 -8.76 6.23 0.12
C ILE A 54 -7.56 6.41 -0.82
N LEU A 55 -6.42 6.90 -0.30
CA LEU A 55 -5.19 7.03 -1.09
C LEU A 55 -4.75 5.67 -1.63
N GLY A 56 -4.58 4.67 -0.76
CA GLY A 56 -4.15 3.33 -1.16
C GLY A 56 -5.11 2.66 -2.15
N ALA A 57 -6.43 2.86 -2.00
CA ALA A 57 -7.42 2.36 -2.94
C ALA A 57 -7.31 3.05 -4.32
N ASN A 58 -7.15 4.37 -4.36
CA ASN A 58 -7.00 5.12 -5.60
C ASN A 58 -5.71 4.76 -6.34
N GLU A 59 -4.58 4.67 -5.62
CA GLU A 59 -3.31 4.24 -6.21
C GLU A 59 -3.36 2.80 -6.72
N SER A 60 -4.09 1.91 -6.03
CA SER A 60 -4.34 0.55 -6.51
C SER A 60 -5.09 0.55 -7.84
N ILE A 61 -6.17 1.35 -7.95
CA ILE A 61 -6.94 1.47 -9.19
C ILE A 61 -6.04 1.95 -10.34
N LEU A 62 -5.19 2.95 -10.10
CA LEU A 62 -4.28 3.48 -11.11
C LEU A 62 -3.25 2.43 -11.55
N ALA A 63 -2.63 1.72 -10.61
CA ALA A 63 -1.64 0.69 -10.90
C ALA A 63 -2.25 -0.48 -11.70
N LEU A 64 -3.42 -0.98 -11.28
CA LEU A 64 -4.14 -2.07 -11.94
C LEU A 64 -4.58 -1.71 -13.36
N ASN A 65 -5.00 -0.46 -13.60
CA ASN A 65 -5.38 -0.01 -14.95
C ASN A 65 -4.21 0.02 -15.93
N ARG A 66 -2.97 0.13 -15.44
CA ARG A 66 -1.76 0.25 -16.28
C ARG A 66 -0.98 -1.04 -16.42
N THR A 67 -1.18 -1.97 -15.49
CA THR A 67 -0.36 -3.18 -15.39
C THR A 67 -1.25 -4.41 -15.46
N PRO A 68 -1.30 -5.10 -16.61
CA PRO A 68 -2.01 -6.37 -16.74
C PRO A 68 -1.52 -7.39 -15.72
N ASP A 69 -2.42 -8.21 -15.20
CA ASP A 69 -2.15 -9.32 -14.27
C ASP A 69 -1.48 -8.92 -12.94
N LEU A 70 -1.42 -7.61 -12.62
CA LEU A 70 -0.94 -7.12 -11.33
C LEU A 70 -1.91 -7.53 -10.20
N GLU A 71 -1.35 -8.07 -9.13
CA GLU A 71 -2.07 -8.29 -7.88
C GLU A 71 -1.65 -7.28 -6.81
N ILE A 72 -2.64 -6.71 -6.13
CA ILE A 72 -2.42 -5.77 -5.02
C ILE A 72 -3.12 -6.27 -3.76
N LEU A 73 -2.37 -6.29 -2.66
CA LEU A 73 -2.88 -6.48 -1.31
C LEU A 73 -2.95 -5.13 -0.61
N LEU A 74 -4.14 -4.62 -0.29
CA LEU A 74 -4.31 -3.46 0.57
C LEU A 74 -4.52 -3.93 2.02
N VAL A 75 -3.50 -3.77 2.86
CA VAL A 75 -3.47 -4.27 4.24
C VAL A 75 -3.65 -3.11 5.22
N SER A 76 -4.79 -3.09 5.91
CA SER A 76 -5.11 -2.04 6.89
C SER A 76 -6.28 -2.45 7.77
N PRO A 77 -6.34 -2.02 9.05
CA PRO A 77 -7.61 -1.93 9.75
C PRO A 77 -8.58 -1.01 9.01
N LEU A 78 -9.89 -1.26 9.10
CA LEU A 78 -10.90 -0.49 8.37
C LEU A 78 -11.77 0.33 9.33
N CYS A 79 -11.80 1.65 9.16
CA CYS A 79 -12.74 2.52 9.87
C CYS A 79 -14.15 2.39 9.28
N GLN A 80 -15.19 2.70 10.08
CA GLN A 80 -16.59 2.54 9.69
C GLN A 80 -16.93 3.32 8.41
N ALA A 81 -16.46 4.57 8.30
CA ALA A 81 -16.70 5.39 7.11
C ALA A 81 -16.16 4.76 5.83
N PHE A 82 -15.02 4.06 5.89
CA PHE A 82 -14.49 3.35 4.72
C PHE A 82 -15.36 2.16 4.34
N ARG A 83 -15.78 1.38 5.34
CA ARG A 83 -16.63 0.20 5.16
C ARG A 83 -17.96 0.53 4.49
N GLU A 84 -18.62 1.59 4.94
CA GLU A 84 -19.95 1.95 4.44
C GLU A 84 -19.91 2.56 3.05
N LYS A 85 -18.90 3.41 2.77
CA LYS A 85 -18.89 4.24 1.56
C LYS A 85 -18.07 3.68 0.40
N PHE A 86 -16.97 2.99 0.69
CA PHE A 86 -15.97 2.67 -0.33
C PHE A 86 -15.77 1.16 -0.49
N LEU A 87 -15.78 0.40 0.61
CA LEU A 87 -15.50 -1.05 0.58
C LEU A 87 -16.31 -1.82 -0.48
N PRO A 88 -17.62 -1.60 -0.69
CA PRO A 88 -18.38 -2.32 -1.71
C PRO A 88 -17.84 -2.17 -3.14
N GLN A 89 -17.34 -0.98 -3.48
CA GLN A 89 -16.80 -0.69 -4.80
C GLN A 89 -15.37 -1.21 -4.92
N ILE A 90 -14.55 -1.00 -3.88
CA ILE A 90 -13.13 -1.38 -3.91
C ILE A 90 -12.96 -2.91 -3.91
N GLN A 91 -13.78 -3.66 -3.16
CA GLN A 91 -13.71 -5.13 -3.15
C GLN A 91 -14.17 -5.79 -4.45
N ALA A 92 -14.85 -5.06 -5.34
CA ALA A 92 -15.29 -5.55 -6.64
C ALA A 92 -14.21 -5.44 -7.73
N LEU A 93 -13.09 -4.78 -7.43
CA LEU A 93 -11.99 -4.58 -8.37
C LEU A 93 -11.20 -5.88 -8.56
N SER A 94 -11.10 -6.34 -9.80
CA SER A 94 -10.22 -7.44 -10.16
C SER A 94 -8.76 -7.06 -9.90
N GLY A 95 -7.99 -7.96 -9.30
CA GLY A 95 -6.59 -7.75 -8.96
C GLY A 95 -6.35 -7.02 -7.63
N LEU A 96 -7.39 -6.52 -6.95
CA LEU A 96 -7.27 -5.91 -5.62
C LEU A 96 -7.89 -6.81 -4.55
N LYS A 97 -7.12 -7.11 -3.50
CA LYS A 97 -7.60 -7.78 -2.29
C LYS A 97 -7.36 -6.90 -1.07
N ILE A 98 -8.42 -6.62 -0.33
CA ILE A 98 -8.31 -5.93 0.96
C ILE A 98 -8.10 -6.99 2.06
N LEU A 99 -7.07 -6.80 2.87
CA LEU A 99 -6.79 -7.60 4.06
C LEU A 99 -6.95 -6.71 5.30
N GLU A 100 -8.01 -6.96 6.06
CA GLU A 100 -8.16 -6.33 7.37
C GLU A 100 -7.25 -7.02 8.39
N ALA A 101 -6.05 -6.45 8.58
CA ALA A 101 -5.02 -6.97 9.47
C ALA A 101 -4.07 -5.84 9.91
N GLY A 102 -3.38 -6.05 11.03
CA GLY A 102 -2.28 -5.21 11.47
C GLY A 102 -0.95 -5.74 10.93
N ILE A 103 -0.06 -4.87 10.48
CA ILE A 103 1.26 -5.28 9.97
C ILE A 103 2.24 -5.33 11.13
N THR A 104 3.01 -6.41 11.22
CA THR A 104 4.00 -6.62 12.29
C THR A 104 5.44 -6.69 11.77
N GLY A 105 5.64 -6.98 10.48
CA GLY A 105 6.98 -7.03 9.88
C GLY A 105 6.97 -7.00 8.35
N VAL A 106 8.06 -6.48 7.77
CA VAL A 106 8.37 -6.58 6.34
C VAL A 106 9.84 -6.93 6.22
N GLU A 107 10.14 -8.16 5.81
CA GLU A 107 11.50 -8.67 5.70
C GLU A 107 11.82 -9.10 4.27
N ARG A 108 13.05 -8.87 3.82
CA ARG A 108 13.53 -9.43 2.56
C ARG A 108 13.85 -10.91 2.73
N THR A 109 13.31 -11.75 1.85
CA THR A 109 13.52 -13.19 1.86
C THR A 109 14.13 -13.65 0.53
N GLY A 110 15.44 -13.46 0.36
CA GLY A 110 16.16 -13.89 -0.84
C GLY A 110 17.02 -12.80 -1.49
N GLN A 111 17.78 -13.18 -2.51
CA GLN A 111 18.62 -12.27 -3.29
C GLN A 111 17.87 -11.56 -4.43
N ASP A 112 16.71 -12.08 -4.83
CA ASP A 112 15.82 -11.55 -5.86
C ASP A 112 15.03 -10.29 -5.45
N GLY A 113 15.02 -9.96 -4.15
CA GLY A 113 14.31 -8.77 -3.67
C GLY A 113 12.88 -9.03 -3.21
N THR A 114 12.41 -10.29 -3.24
CA THR A 114 11.12 -10.68 -2.67
C THR A 114 11.04 -10.32 -1.19
N LEU A 115 9.87 -9.83 -0.79
CA LEU A 115 9.55 -9.45 0.57
C LEU A 115 8.52 -10.40 1.16
N THR A 116 8.71 -10.75 2.42
CA THR A 116 7.68 -11.35 3.26
C THR A 116 7.07 -10.26 4.12
N VAL A 117 5.75 -10.10 4.00
CA VAL A 117 4.95 -9.24 4.87
C VAL A 117 4.32 -10.12 5.94
N THR A 118 4.67 -9.88 7.20
CA THR A 118 4.06 -10.53 8.35
C THR A 118 2.97 -9.62 8.91
N MET A 119 1.78 -10.19 9.09
CA MET A 119 0.59 -9.51 9.59
C MET A 119 0.01 -10.30 10.76
N GLU A 120 -0.74 -9.63 11.61
CA GLU A 120 -1.58 -10.25 12.63
C GLU A 120 -3.04 -10.11 12.23
N LYS A 121 -3.73 -11.25 12.17
CA LYS A 121 -5.17 -11.34 11.96
C LYS A 121 -5.76 -12.23 13.05
N ASP A 122 -6.67 -11.68 13.85
CA ASP A 122 -7.33 -12.40 14.95
C ASP A 122 -6.34 -13.10 15.90
N GLY A 123 -5.22 -12.43 16.21
CA GLY A 123 -4.14 -12.97 17.05
C GLY A 123 -3.28 -14.04 16.39
N THR A 124 -3.53 -14.37 15.12
CA THR A 124 -2.76 -15.36 14.35
C THR A 124 -1.82 -14.66 13.37
N PRO A 125 -0.52 -15.01 13.34
CA PRO A 125 0.40 -14.48 12.36
C PRO A 125 0.10 -15.07 10.97
N VAL A 126 -0.07 -14.19 9.99
CA VAL A 126 -0.26 -14.53 8.57
C VAL A 126 0.89 -13.91 7.78
N LYS A 127 1.40 -14.64 6.79
CA LYS A 127 2.50 -14.19 5.93
C LYS A 127 2.07 -14.17 4.48
N GLU A 128 2.47 -13.12 3.77
CA GLU A 128 2.28 -12.98 2.33
C GLU A 128 3.62 -12.61 1.68
N SER A 129 3.92 -13.22 0.53
CA SER A 129 5.10 -12.86 -0.27
C SER A 129 4.72 -11.86 -1.36
N VAL A 130 5.47 -10.77 -1.47
CA VAL A 130 5.27 -9.71 -2.47
C VAL A 130 6.60 -9.26 -3.08
N GLU A 131 6.55 -8.64 -4.24
CA GLU A 131 7.74 -8.14 -4.95
C GLU A 131 8.01 -6.67 -4.63
N LEU A 132 6.99 -5.92 -4.20
CA LEU A 132 7.09 -4.54 -3.74
C LEU A 132 6.14 -4.28 -2.56
N ALA A 133 6.62 -3.54 -1.57
CA ALA A 133 5.81 -3.05 -0.45
C ALA A 133 5.74 -1.52 -0.46
N VAL A 134 4.56 -0.98 -0.23
CA VAL A 134 4.28 0.46 -0.23
C VAL A 134 3.71 0.85 1.12
N ILE A 135 4.40 1.72 1.84
CA ILE A 135 3.98 2.17 3.17
C ILE A 135 3.11 3.42 3.02
N LEU A 136 1.85 3.34 3.42
CA LEU A 136 0.97 4.49 3.62
C LEU A 136 1.46 5.27 4.84
N THR A 137 1.94 6.48 4.62
CA THR A 137 2.57 7.30 5.65
C THR A 137 1.55 8.24 6.30
N LYS A 138 1.81 8.62 7.57
CA LYS A 138 1.07 9.71 8.21
C LYS A 138 1.86 11.02 8.06
N PRO A 139 1.36 12.01 7.30
CA PRO A 139 1.97 13.33 7.29
C PRO A 139 1.97 13.93 8.68
N LYS A 140 3.10 14.48 9.09
CA LYS A 140 3.24 15.23 10.34
C LYS A 140 3.56 16.68 10.00
N ALA A 141 2.61 17.58 10.22
CA ALA A 141 2.88 19.01 10.14
C ALA A 141 3.75 19.43 11.33
N THR A 142 4.89 20.06 11.08
CA THR A 142 5.62 20.83 12.11
C THR A 142 5.06 22.25 12.12
N ALA A 143 4.20 22.56 13.08
CA ALA A 143 3.98 23.96 13.44
C ALA A 143 5.21 24.46 14.19
N ALA A 144 5.94 25.43 13.62
CA ALA A 144 6.93 26.19 14.38
C ALA A 144 6.21 26.93 15.53
N PRO A 145 6.84 27.11 16.70
CA PRO A 145 6.19 27.81 17.81
C PRO A 145 5.87 29.24 17.37
N LYS A 146 4.72 29.74 17.81
CA LYS A 146 4.45 31.18 17.75
C LYS A 146 5.53 31.86 18.60
N LEU A 147 6.38 32.67 17.94
CA LEU A 147 7.28 33.62 18.59
C LEU A 147 6.48 34.63 19.41
#